data_AF-R7WQY7-F1
#
_entry.id   AF-R7WQY7-F1
#
_cell.length_a   1.000
_cell.length_b   1.000
_cell.length_c   1.000
_cell.angle_alpha   90.00
_cell.angle_beta   90.00
_cell.angle_gamma   90.00
#
_symmetry.space_group_name_H-M   'P 1'
#
loop_
_entity.id
_entity.type
_entity.pdbx_description
1 polymer ?
#
loop_
_entity_poly.entity_id
_entity_poly.type
_entity_poly.pdbx_seq_one_letter_code
_entity_poly.pdbx_strand_id
1 'polypeptide(L)'
;MNPQALHLDAAYAATTEFGRPLVNSMFTLSTLVGLSVAQLTQGTLVANLGFSEIAFPAPLFHGDTLYAETLVVDKRPSRSRPGQGVVTLAHTGRNQDGTVVATAQRSTLVRTTPEPEAAS
;
A
#
# COMPACT_ATOMS: atom_id res chain seq x y z
N MET A 1 5.28 10.61 10.71
CA MET A 1 5.95 11.29 9.58
C MET A 1 7.45 11.22 9.81
N ASN A 2 8.24 10.92 8.78
CA ASN A 2 9.71 10.88 8.86
C ASN A 2 10.27 12.29 8.57
N PRO A 3 11.03 12.93 9.48
CA PRO A 3 11.51 14.31 9.33
C PRO A 3 12.77 14.46 8.47
N GLN A 4 13.21 13.42 7.75
CA GLN A 4 14.40 13.49 6.91
C GLN A 4 14.25 14.61 5.84
N ALA A 5 15.26 15.48 5.72
CA ALA A 5 15.24 16.71 4.92
C ALA A 5 14.94 16.52 3.41
N LEU A 6 15.30 15.37 2.83
CA LEU A 6 14.99 14.94 1.46
C LEU A 6 13.48 14.98 1.15
N HIS A 7 12.62 14.90 2.17
CA HIS A 7 11.17 14.97 1.99
C HIS A 7 10.56 16.35 2.25
N LEU A 8 11.29 17.26 2.89
CA LEU A 8 10.71 18.46 3.52
C LEU A 8 11.43 19.77 3.16
N ASP A 9 12.70 19.72 2.78
CA ASP A 9 13.54 20.90 2.53
C ASP A 9 13.95 20.95 1.05
N ALA A 10 13.38 21.91 0.33
CA ALA A 10 13.69 22.12 -1.08
C ALA A 10 15.14 22.61 -1.32
N ALA A 11 15.71 23.39 -0.40
CA ALA A 11 17.08 23.88 -0.53
C ALA A 11 18.08 22.73 -0.33
N TYR A 12 17.85 21.86 0.65
CA TYR A 12 18.63 20.65 0.82
C TYR A 12 18.45 19.70 -0.38
N ALA A 13 17.21 19.41 -0.79
CA ALA A 13 16.94 18.46 -1.86
C ALA A 13 17.54 18.90 -3.21
N ALA A 14 17.64 20.21 -3.48
CA ALA A 14 18.31 20.76 -4.66
C ALA A 14 19.81 20.42 -4.75
N THR A 15 20.44 20.05 -3.62
CA THR A 15 21.84 19.60 -3.58
C THR A 15 22.01 18.09 -3.83
N THR A 16 20.90 17.35 -3.88
CA THR A 16 20.89 15.90 -4.08
C THR A 16 20.69 15.53 -5.54
N GLU A 17 20.92 14.26 -5.91
CA GLU A 17 20.68 13.76 -7.28
C GLU A 17 19.21 13.91 -7.74
N PHE A 18 18.27 14.01 -6.80
CA PHE A 18 16.85 14.15 -7.10
C PHE A 18 16.45 15.59 -7.47
N GLY A 19 17.26 16.59 -7.11
CA GLY A 19 17.04 18.01 -7.41
C GLY A 19 15.81 18.68 -6.77
N ARG A 20 14.94 17.92 -6.10
CA ARG A 20 13.71 18.39 -5.45
C ARG A 20 13.20 17.35 -4.43
N PRO A 21 12.32 17.74 -3.48
CA PRO A 21 11.87 16.83 -2.43
C PRO A 21 11.11 15.60 -2.96
N LEU A 22 11.45 14.43 -2.40
CA LEU A 22 10.77 13.16 -2.65
C LEU A 22 9.56 12.99 -1.74
N VAL A 23 8.49 12.39 -2.25
CA VAL A 23 7.42 11.86 -1.39
C VAL A 23 7.99 10.72 -0.55
N ASN A 24 7.69 10.74 0.75
CA ASN A 24 8.17 9.70 1.66
C ASN A 24 7.67 8.30 1.26
N SER A 25 8.56 7.32 1.22
CA SER A 25 8.26 5.96 0.75
C SER A 25 7.20 5.26 1.61
N MET A 26 7.18 5.48 2.94
CA MET A 26 6.16 4.89 3.81
C MET A 26 4.80 5.56 3.63
N PHE A 27 4.76 6.86 3.32
CA PHE A 27 3.53 7.53 2.92
C PHE A 27 3.02 6.98 1.59
N THR A 28 3.92 6.78 0.61
CA THR A 28 3.60 6.15 -0.67
C THR A 28 3.02 4.74 -0.49
N LEU A 29 3.64 3.91 0.36
CA LEU A 29 3.15 2.57 0.67
C LEU A 29 1.77 2.61 1.35
N SER A 30 1.59 3.50 2.33
CA SER A 30 0.29 3.67 3.01
C SER A 30 -0.82 4.06 2.04
N THR A 31 -0.53 4.97 1.10
CA THR A 31 -1.48 5.38 0.07
C THR A 31 -1.78 4.24 -0.90
N LEU A 32 -0.75 3.55 -1.41
CA LEU A 32 -0.90 2.40 -2.30
C LEU A 32 -1.80 1.31 -1.70
N VAL A 33 -1.54 0.91 -0.45
CA VAL A 33 -2.34 -0.09 0.26
C VAL A 33 -3.75 0.44 0.53
N GLY A 34 -3.87 1.70 0.97
CA GLY A 34 -5.13 2.36 1.30
C GLY A 34 -6.11 2.39 0.13
N LEU A 35 -5.63 2.63 -1.10
CA LEU A 35 -6.45 2.66 -2.31
C LEU A 35 -7.20 1.34 -2.56
N SER A 36 -6.66 0.21 -2.13
CA SER A 36 -7.28 -1.11 -2.30
C SER A 36 -8.38 -1.42 -1.28
N VAL A 37 -8.45 -0.69 -0.16
CA VAL A 37 -9.23 -1.08 1.02
C VAL A 37 -10.72 -1.18 0.70
N ALA A 38 -11.29 -0.14 0.09
CA ALA A 38 -12.72 -0.07 -0.24
C ALA A 38 -13.18 -1.23 -1.13
N GLN A 39 -12.30 -1.73 -2.01
CA GLN A 39 -12.62 -2.76 -2.99
C GLN A 39 -12.39 -4.18 -2.47
N LEU A 40 -11.38 -4.37 -1.59
CA LEU A 40 -10.90 -5.72 -1.26
C LEU A 40 -11.14 -6.12 0.20
N THR A 41 -11.05 -5.19 1.15
CA THR A 41 -10.97 -5.56 2.57
C THR A 41 -11.94 -4.81 3.47
N GLN A 42 -12.61 -3.78 2.98
CA GLN A 42 -13.61 -3.05 3.75
C GLN A 42 -14.74 -3.99 4.19
N GLY A 43 -15.11 -3.93 5.48
CA GLY A 43 -16.15 -4.77 6.08
C GLY A 43 -15.71 -6.21 6.42
N THR A 44 -14.64 -6.73 5.82
CA THR A 44 -14.15 -8.11 6.08
C THR A 44 -12.82 -8.16 6.81
N LEU A 45 -12.00 -7.12 6.78
CA LEU A 45 -10.69 -7.09 7.42
C LEU A 45 -10.80 -7.32 8.93
N VAL A 46 -10.06 -8.32 9.42
CA VAL A 46 -9.87 -8.57 10.85
C VAL A 46 -8.51 -8.04 11.28
N ALA A 47 -7.46 -8.29 10.49
CA ALA A 47 -6.12 -7.82 10.80
C ALA A 47 -5.24 -7.72 9.55
N ASN A 48 -4.31 -6.76 9.57
CA ASN A 48 -3.15 -6.76 8.69
C ASN A 48 -2.03 -7.58 9.34
N LEU A 49 -1.73 -8.77 8.79
CA LEU A 49 -0.78 -9.69 9.41
C LEU A 49 0.68 -9.30 9.16
N GLY A 50 0.95 -8.58 8.06
CA GLY A 50 2.29 -8.09 7.75
C GLY A 50 2.46 -7.74 6.29
N PHE A 51 3.66 -7.26 5.98
CA PHE A 51 4.11 -6.95 4.63
C PHE A 51 5.42 -7.69 4.33
N SER A 52 5.61 -8.03 3.06
CA SER A 52 6.83 -8.63 2.51
C SER A 52 7.10 -8.04 1.13
N GLU A 53 8.31 -8.27 0.59
CA GLU A 53 8.68 -7.87 -0.78
C GLU A 53 8.41 -6.38 -1.10
N ILE A 54 8.66 -5.51 -0.11
CA ILE A 54 8.50 -4.06 -0.29
C ILE A 54 9.70 -3.53 -1.08
N ALA A 55 9.44 -2.83 -2.18
CA ALA A 55 10.46 -2.10 -2.93
C ALA A 55 9.94 -0.74 -3.40
N PHE A 56 10.86 0.20 -3.61
CA PHE A 56 10.61 1.54 -4.16
C PHE A 56 11.54 1.78 -5.35
N PRO A 57 11.25 1.21 -6.53
CA PRO A 57 12.20 1.17 -7.65
C PRO A 57 12.48 2.53 -8.29
N ALA A 58 11.55 3.48 -8.15
CA ALA A 58 11.66 4.83 -8.70
C ALA A 58 11.11 5.86 -7.69
N PRO A 59 11.65 7.09 -7.70
CA PRO A 59 11.15 8.16 -6.84
C PRO A 59 9.73 8.57 -7.22
N LEU A 60 8.98 9.05 -6.23
CA LEU A 60 7.73 9.75 -6.42
C LEU A 60 7.91 11.20 -5.96
N PHE A 61 7.38 12.16 -6.71
CA PHE A 61 7.51 13.58 -6.43
C PHE A 61 6.15 14.24 -6.20
N HIS A 62 6.16 15.41 -5.56
CA HIS A 62 4.96 16.24 -5.48
C HIS A 62 4.44 16.60 -6.88
N GLY A 63 3.15 16.38 -7.12
CA GLY A 63 2.51 16.58 -8.42
C GLY A 63 2.37 15.32 -9.27
N ASP A 64 3.07 14.23 -8.92
CA ASP A 64 2.84 12.93 -9.57
C ASP A 64 1.48 12.35 -9.19
N THR A 65 0.90 11.57 -10.11
CA THR A 65 -0.33 10.80 -9.87
C THR A 65 0.01 9.35 -9.60
N LEU A 66 -0.39 8.81 -8.45
CA LEU A 66 -0.20 7.41 -8.10
C LEU A 66 -1.43 6.57 -8.48
N TYR A 67 -1.24 5.64 -9.42
CA TYR A 67 -2.19 4.59 -9.76
C TYR A 67 -1.83 3.30 -9.02
N ALA A 68 -2.84 2.55 -8.58
CA ALA A 68 -2.66 1.32 -7.83
C ALA A 68 -3.30 0.13 -8.55
N GLU A 69 -2.58 -0.97 -8.61
CA GLU A 69 -3.07 -2.28 -9.00
C GLU A 69 -2.84 -3.26 -7.85
N THR A 70 -3.82 -4.12 -7.57
CA THR A 70 -3.70 -5.13 -6.52
C THR A 70 -4.19 -6.48 -7.02
N LEU A 71 -3.35 -7.51 -6.88
CA LEU A 71 -3.65 -8.89 -7.27
C LEU A 71 -3.76 -9.77 -6.02
N VAL A 72 -4.80 -10.61 -5.95
CA VAL A 72 -4.87 -11.69 -4.97
C VAL A 72 -3.97 -12.83 -5.45
N VAL A 73 -2.85 -13.05 -4.77
CA VAL A 73 -1.84 -14.05 -5.18
C VAL A 73 -1.95 -15.36 -4.41
N ASP A 74 -2.53 -15.35 -3.22
CA ASP A 74 -2.81 -16.57 -2.44
C ASP A 74 -4.02 -16.36 -1.52
N LYS A 75 -4.71 -17.46 -1.19
CA LYS A 75 -5.76 -17.49 -0.17
C LYS A 75 -5.85 -18.85 0.49
N ARG A 76 -6.09 -18.86 1.79
CA ARG A 76 -6.34 -20.08 2.56
C ARG A 76 -7.25 -19.85 3.76
N PRO A 77 -8.07 -20.84 4.17
CA PRO A 77 -8.74 -20.79 5.46
C PRO A 77 -7.76 -20.68 6.63
N SER A 78 -8.16 -20.01 7.70
CA SER A 78 -7.41 -20.03 8.95
C SER A 78 -7.60 -21.35 9.68
N ARG A 79 -6.50 -21.99 10.08
CA ARG A 79 -6.54 -23.26 10.84
C ARG A 79 -7.01 -23.06 12.28
N SER A 80 -6.80 -21.88 12.85
CA SER A 80 -7.07 -21.57 14.27
C SER A 80 -8.25 -20.62 14.48
N ARG A 81 -8.80 -20.02 13.41
CA ARG A 81 -9.92 -19.07 13.49
C ARG A 81 -11.01 -19.45 12.48
N PRO A 82 -11.99 -20.30 12.89
CA PRO A 82 -13.13 -20.65 12.05
C PRO A 82 -13.87 -19.40 11.53
N GLY A 83 -14.34 -19.44 10.29
CA GLY A 83 -15.00 -18.30 9.63
C GLY A 83 -14.05 -17.19 9.16
N GLN A 84 -12.74 -17.40 9.23
CA GLN A 84 -11.72 -16.44 8.76
C GLN A 84 -10.73 -17.11 7.80
N GLY A 85 -10.16 -16.32 6.91
CA GLY A 85 -9.15 -16.73 5.93
C GLY A 85 -7.98 -15.75 5.89
N VAL A 86 -6.83 -16.25 5.47
CA VAL A 86 -5.67 -15.42 5.12
C VAL A 86 -5.68 -15.20 3.62
N VAL A 87 -5.54 -13.94 3.21
CA VAL A 87 -5.42 -13.53 1.81
C VAL A 87 -4.12 -12.75 1.63
N THR A 88 -3.31 -13.16 0.66
CA THR A 88 -2.07 -12.47 0.27
C THR A 88 -2.35 -11.63 -0.97
N LEU A 89 -2.06 -10.34 -0.86
CA LEU A 89 -2.30 -9.31 -1.86
C LEU A 89 -0.96 -8.78 -2.36
N ALA A 90 -0.72 -8.76 -3.66
CA ALA A 90 0.41 -8.10 -4.28
C ALA A 90 -0.03 -6.74 -4.83
N HIS A 91 0.55 -5.67 -4.32
CA HIS A 91 0.27 -4.29 -4.70
C HIS A 91 1.38 -3.76 -5.61
N THR A 92 0.98 -3.07 -6.69
CA THR A 92 1.89 -2.34 -7.58
C THR A 92 1.39 -0.91 -7.74
N GLY A 93 2.24 0.06 -7.39
CA GLY A 93 2.01 1.49 -7.59
C GLY A 93 2.77 1.99 -8.81
N ARG A 94 2.09 2.71 -9.70
CA ARG A 94 2.67 3.33 -10.90
C ARG A 94 2.39 4.84 -10.93
N ASN A 95 3.32 5.63 -11.46
CA ASN A 95 3.08 7.07 -11.70
C ASN A 95 2.27 7.28 -13.00
N GLN A 96 2.03 8.54 -13.38
CA GLN A 96 1.33 8.94 -14.61
C GLN A 96 1.99 8.44 -15.91
N ASP A 97 3.28 8.15 -15.89
CA ASP A 97 4.03 7.64 -17.04
C ASP A 97 4.07 6.11 -17.09
N GLY A 98 3.35 5.44 -16.18
CA GLY A 98 3.35 3.98 -16.05
C GLY A 98 4.58 3.41 -15.34
N THR A 99 5.48 4.25 -14.81
CA THR A 99 6.69 3.81 -14.11
C THR A 99 6.32 3.22 -12.75
N VAL A 100 6.83 2.03 -12.42
CA VAL A 100 6.61 1.40 -11.11
C VAL A 100 7.41 2.13 -10.04
N VAL A 101 6.71 2.72 -9.07
CA VAL A 101 7.30 3.51 -7.98
C VAL A 101 7.27 2.78 -6.63
N ALA A 102 6.37 1.81 -6.47
CA ALA A 102 6.27 1.02 -5.24
C ALA A 102 5.69 -0.37 -5.53
N THR A 103 6.21 -1.39 -4.86
CA THR A 103 5.61 -2.73 -4.80
C THR A 103 5.56 -3.20 -3.36
N ALA A 104 4.57 -4.04 -3.02
CA ALA A 104 4.51 -4.71 -1.73
C ALA A 104 3.61 -5.94 -1.79
N GLN A 105 3.98 -7.00 -1.07
CA GLN A 105 3.03 -8.04 -0.68
C GLN A 105 2.47 -7.74 0.71
N ARG A 106 1.16 -7.95 0.87
CA ARG A 106 0.41 -7.71 2.10
C ARG A 106 -0.38 -8.96 2.44
N SER A 107 -0.16 -9.52 3.63
CA SER A 107 -0.96 -10.62 4.15
C SER A 107 -2.04 -10.09 5.08
N THR A 108 -3.30 -10.44 4.82
CA THR A 108 -4.45 -10.00 5.61
C THR A 108 -5.22 -11.17 6.16
N LEU A 109 -5.76 -11.02 7.37
CA LEU A 109 -6.76 -11.91 7.92
C LEU A 109 -8.12 -11.26 7.70
N VAL A 110 -9.02 -11.99 7.04
CA VAL A 110 -10.35 -11.51 6.66
C VAL A 110 -11.42 -12.49 7.12
N ARG A 111 -12.63 -12.01 7.38
CA ARG A 111 -13.82 -12.86 7.54
C ARG A 111 -14.18 -13.47 6.19
N THR A 112 -14.62 -14.74 6.16
CA THR A 112 -15.07 -15.41 4.92
C THR A 112 -16.43 -14.93 4.44
N THR A 113 -17.19 -14.30 5.34
CA THR A 113 -18.46 -13.64 5.07
C THR A 113 -18.40 -12.22 5.67
N PRO A 114 -18.82 -11.19 4.93
CA PRO A 114 -18.95 -9.85 5.48
C PRO A 114 -19.96 -9.83 6.63
N GLU A 115 -19.79 -8.91 7.58
CA GLU A 115 -20.87 -8.63 8.53
C GLU A 115 -22.08 -8.07 7.76
N PRO A 116 -23.32 -8.37 8.19
CA PRO A 116 -24.49 -7.73 7.62
C PRO A 116 -24.28 -6.21 7.68
N GLU A 117 -24.44 -5.52 6.56
CA GLU A 117 -24.38 -4.07 6.53
C GLU A 117 -25.39 -3.55 7.56
N ALA A 118 -24.90 -2.81 8.58
CA ALA A 118 -25.80 -2.21 9.54
C ALA A 118 -26.70 -1.23 8.76
N ALA A 119 -27.99 -1.56 8.70
CA ALA A 119 -28.97 -0.76 7.98
C ALA A 119 -28.81 0.72 8.41
N SER A 120 -28.39 1.54 7.46
CA SER A 120 -28.21 2.99 7.61
C SER A 120 -29.51 3.70 7.26
#